data_AF-A0A3S9E499-F1
#
_entry.id   AF-A0A3S9E499-F1
#
_cell.length_a   1.000
_cell.length_b   1.000
_cell.length_c   1.000
_cell.angle_alpha   90.00
_cell.angle_beta   90.00
_cell.angle_gamma   90.00
#
_symmetry.space_group_name_H-M   'P 1'
#
loop_
_entity.id
_entity.type
_entity.pdbx_description
1 polymer ?
#
loop_
_entity_poly.entity_id
_entity_poly.type
_entity_poly.pdbx_seq_one_letter_code
_entity_poly.pdbx_strand_id
1 'polypeptide(L)'
;MTKNVFAGKWEIAAENGMNKSIARFPDVCMSPPSPPAGPIPIPYPDTSFSNNLKSGSSTVKIGGKGAALAQESYYQESVLGDEAATRTFGANVVTHQITGKTYFQAWCMDVKFEGKNVCRHFDITTSNHASGGTTTAPLTSLEMMAITVFQQKLDSGICPCCDEAAHEWQKDPKGGMFKLVTEDRFLSKRVGAIPDSSSMKGALVNAANDLLAKKAAARAAAKANPAAACNNVHPERTDPCALYCDIPAGTRYPPATPGGKGKTPAQKCSENFREAKRKQTMRYWEGKLNAGKPPDQHVKFGKKEKINHKTPKFGGGCSSPKNTVPESAMGGPECADIETAQTTFETEMSRVEQSLGLT
;
A
#
# COMPACT_ATOMS: atom_id res chain seq x y z
N MET A 1 -12.50 -18.10 32.66
CA MET A 1 -13.94 -17.98 32.30
C MET A 1 -14.03 -17.31 30.94
N THR A 2 -14.80 -17.87 30.01
CA THR A 2 -15.03 -17.25 28.69
C THR A 2 -15.65 -15.85 28.87
N LYS A 3 -15.36 -14.96 27.92
CA LYS A 3 -15.85 -13.58 27.85
C LYS A 3 -16.89 -13.39 26.77
N ASN A 4 -17.08 -14.41 25.91
CA ASN A 4 -18.10 -14.48 24.88
C ASN A 4 -18.02 -13.32 23.87
N VAL A 5 -16.79 -12.87 23.58
CA VAL A 5 -16.52 -11.86 22.55
C VAL A 5 -15.78 -12.53 21.39
N PHE A 6 -16.35 -12.49 20.19
CA PHE A 6 -15.92 -13.31 19.05
C PHE A 6 -15.46 -12.45 17.87
N ALA A 7 -14.46 -12.96 17.14
CA ALA A 7 -14.06 -12.48 15.83
C ALA A 7 -14.14 -13.64 14.83
N GLY A 8 -15.14 -13.59 13.96
CA GLY A 8 -15.59 -14.74 13.18
C GLY A 8 -16.24 -15.78 14.10
N LYS A 9 -15.79 -17.04 14.02
CA LYS A 9 -16.34 -18.15 14.83
C LYS A 9 -15.60 -18.38 16.16
N TRP A 10 -14.50 -17.66 16.41
CA TRP A 10 -13.63 -17.93 17.57
C TRP A 10 -13.55 -16.72 18.49
N GLU A 11 -13.41 -17.00 19.79
CA GLU A 11 -13.36 -15.95 20.81
C GLU A 11 -12.01 -15.23 20.79
N ILE A 12 -12.05 -13.92 20.97
CA ILE A 12 -10.89 -13.02 20.96
C ILE A 12 -10.05 -13.28 22.21
N ALA A 13 -8.74 -13.36 22.03
CA ALA A 13 -7.81 -13.56 23.12
C ALA A 13 -7.64 -12.28 23.95
N ALA A 14 -7.53 -12.42 25.27
CA ALA A 14 -7.34 -11.32 26.22
C ALA A 14 -6.65 -11.86 27.49
N GLU A 15 -6.03 -10.97 28.27
CA GLU A 15 -5.24 -11.32 29.46
C GLU A 15 -6.04 -12.13 30.50
N ASN A 16 -7.32 -11.86 30.65
CA ASN A 16 -8.22 -12.55 31.59
C ASN A 16 -9.03 -13.70 30.95
N GLY A 17 -8.67 -14.09 29.74
CA GLY A 17 -9.33 -15.15 28.97
C GLY A 17 -8.87 -16.56 29.39
N MET A 18 -9.34 -17.57 28.67
CA MET A 18 -8.90 -18.96 28.82
C MET A 18 -7.92 -19.39 27.71
N ASN A 19 -7.27 -18.44 27.03
CA ASN A 19 -6.40 -18.78 25.91
C ASN A 19 -5.14 -19.43 26.44
N LYS A 20 -4.79 -20.57 25.85
CA LYS A 20 -3.60 -21.32 26.21
C LYS A 20 -2.95 -21.79 24.92
N SER A 21 -1.66 -21.52 24.81
CA SER A 21 -0.80 -22.19 23.85
C SER A 21 -0.38 -23.49 24.53
N ILE A 22 -1.04 -24.61 24.26
CA ILE A 22 -0.79 -25.89 24.96
C ILE A 22 0.01 -26.80 24.04
N ALA A 23 1.11 -27.37 24.56
CA ALA A 23 1.93 -28.38 23.90
C ALA A 23 2.26 -28.02 22.43
N ARG A 24 2.71 -26.78 22.19
CA ARG A 24 3.20 -26.36 20.88
C ARG A 24 4.46 -27.13 20.58
N PHE A 25 4.43 -27.89 19.51
CA PHE A 25 5.45 -28.85 19.15
C PHE A 25 5.67 -28.78 17.63
N PRO A 26 6.91 -28.95 17.13
CA PRO A 26 8.14 -29.15 17.90
C PRO A 26 8.85 -27.83 18.24
N ASP A 27 9.30 -27.66 19.50
CA ASP A 27 10.40 -26.73 19.81
C ASP A 27 11.72 -27.51 19.97
N VAL A 28 12.64 -27.36 19.01
CA VAL A 28 13.83 -28.21 18.95
C VAL A 28 14.96 -27.59 19.75
N CYS A 29 15.30 -28.23 20.87
CA CYS A 29 16.36 -27.80 21.76
C CYS A 29 17.49 -28.82 21.84
N MET A 30 18.71 -28.31 21.98
CA MET A 30 19.91 -29.11 22.18
C MET A 30 19.99 -29.59 23.62
N SER A 31 19.99 -30.92 23.77
CA SER A 31 19.91 -31.59 25.07
C SER A 31 21.07 -32.55 25.30
N PRO A 32 21.37 -32.89 26.57
CA PRO A 32 22.43 -33.86 26.93
C PRO A 32 22.30 -35.21 26.20
N PRO A 33 23.39 -36.00 26.05
CA PRO A 33 24.65 -35.96 26.81
C PRO A 33 25.73 -35.02 26.24
N SER A 34 26.72 -34.67 27.07
CA SER A 34 27.92 -33.93 26.66
C SER A 34 28.87 -34.78 25.80
N PRO A 35 29.88 -34.19 25.12
CA PRO A 35 30.86 -34.92 24.28
C PRO A 35 31.48 -36.17 24.95
N PRO A 36 31.83 -37.23 24.18
CA PRO A 36 32.09 -37.23 22.74
C PRO A 36 30.86 -37.44 21.82
N ALA A 37 29.67 -37.72 22.36
CA ALA A 37 28.45 -37.89 21.55
C ALA A 37 27.88 -36.57 21.00
N GLY A 38 28.11 -35.46 21.70
CA GLY A 38 27.60 -34.14 21.35
C GLY A 38 26.11 -33.96 21.70
N PRO A 39 25.63 -32.72 21.87
CA PRO A 39 24.23 -32.47 22.19
C PRO A 39 23.30 -32.90 21.05
N ILE A 40 22.15 -33.46 21.42
CA ILE A 40 21.18 -34.04 20.47
C ILE A 40 19.99 -33.08 20.34
N PRO A 41 19.52 -32.78 19.11
CA PRO A 41 18.30 -32.00 18.90
C PRO A 41 17.08 -32.83 19.30
N ILE A 42 16.39 -32.43 20.38
CA ILE A 42 15.17 -33.06 20.87
C ILE A 42 14.01 -32.07 20.72
N PRO A 43 12.88 -32.49 20.12
CA PRO A 43 11.69 -31.65 20.05
C PRO A 43 10.90 -31.72 21.36
N TYR A 44 10.57 -30.57 21.91
CA TYR A 44 9.83 -30.41 23.16
C TYR A 44 8.45 -29.77 22.92
N PRO A 45 7.47 -30.08 23.79
CA PRO A 45 6.14 -29.45 23.75
C PRO A 45 6.05 -28.25 24.69
N ASP A 46 5.86 -27.07 24.12
CA ASP A 46 5.82 -25.80 24.85
C ASP A 46 4.41 -25.38 25.28
N THR A 47 4.28 -24.86 26.51
CA THR A 47 3.01 -24.34 27.04
C THR A 47 3.11 -22.90 27.54
N SER A 48 2.13 -22.05 27.20
CA SER A 48 2.00 -20.66 27.65
C SER A 48 0.55 -20.27 27.93
N PHE A 49 0.34 -19.36 28.88
CA PHE A 49 -0.99 -19.00 29.39
C PHE A 49 -1.34 -17.52 29.16
N SER A 50 -2.63 -17.25 28.90
CA SER A 50 -3.10 -15.88 28.63
C SER A 50 -3.15 -14.94 29.82
N ASN A 51 -3.17 -15.45 31.04
CA ASN A 51 -3.09 -14.63 32.27
C ASN A 51 -1.84 -13.75 32.33
N ASN A 52 -0.84 -14.01 31.48
CA ASN A 52 0.38 -13.23 31.34
C ASN A 52 0.51 -12.54 29.98
N LEU A 53 -0.61 -12.24 29.30
CA LEU A 53 -0.60 -11.41 28.10
C LEU A 53 -0.04 -10.02 28.43
N LYS A 54 0.94 -9.58 27.64
CA LYS A 54 1.54 -8.25 27.68
C LYS A 54 1.27 -7.54 26.36
N SER A 55 1.35 -6.21 26.40
CA SER A 55 1.09 -5.34 25.24
C SER A 55 -0.28 -5.62 24.59
N GLY A 56 -1.31 -5.83 25.42
CA GLY A 56 -2.71 -5.91 24.98
C GLY A 56 -3.28 -4.52 24.70
N SER A 57 -4.41 -4.48 23.99
CA SER A 57 -5.07 -3.24 23.57
C SER A 57 -5.29 -2.26 24.72
N SER A 58 -4.99 -0.99 24.45
CA SER A 58 -5.07 0.09 25.43
C SER A 58 -6.50 0.59 25.59
N THR A 59 -7.27 0.62 24.50
CA THR A 59 -8.63 1.14 24.41
C THR A 59 -9.70 0.05 24.44
N VAL A 60 -9.46 -1.11 23.82
CA VAL A 60 -10.45 -2.19 23.74
C VAL A 60 -10.21 -3.19 24.85
N LYS A 61 -11.13 -3.22 25.82
CA LYS A 61 -11.07 -4.10 26.99
C LYS A 61 -12.09 -5.24 26.87
N ILE A 62 -11.61 -6.47 26.99
CA ILE A 62 -12.44 -7.67 27.09
C ILE A 62 -12.35 -8.16 28.53
N GLY A 63 -13.49 -8.22 29.23
CA GLY A 63 -13.55 -8.54 30.67
C GLY A 63 -12.75 -7.60 31.58
N GLY A 64 -12.47 -6.38 31.14
CA GLY A 64 -11.68 -5.38 31.89
C GLY A 64 -10.17 -5.41 31.61
N LYS A 65 -9.68 -6.27 30.69
CA LYS A 65 -8.27 -6.33 30.28
C LYS A 65 -8.11 -6.16 28.77
N GLY A 66 -6.92 -5.74 28.32
CA GLY A 66 -6.67 -5.49 26.90
C GLY A 66 -6.85 -6.74 26.04
N ALA A 67 -7.50 -6.58 24.88
CA ALA A 67 -7.57 -7.61 23.85
C ALA A 67 -6.19 -7.84 23.20
N ALA A 68 -5.92 -9.06 22.72
CA ALA A 68 -4.67 -9.40 22.05
C ALA A 68 -4.66 -8.87 20.61
N LEU A 69 -3.59 -8.16 20.26
CA LEU A 69 -3.35 -7.53 18.98
C LEU A 69 -2.25 -8.27 18.21
N ALA A 70 -2.52 -8.48 16.92
CA ALA A 70 -1.58 -9.12 16.00
C ALA A 70 -0.23 -8.40 15.99
N GLN A 71 0.84 -9.21 16.08
CA GLN A 71 2.24 -8.76 16.06
C GLN A 71 2.62 -7.75 17.16
N GLU A 72 1.80 -7.60 18.19
CA GLU A 72 2.09 -6.70 19.32
C GLU A 72 1.97 -7.43 20.64
N SER A 73 0.85 -8.11 20.87
CA SER A 73 0.62 -8.80 22.13
C SER A 73 1.35 -10.14 22.18
N TYR A 74 1.86 -10.50 23.36
CA TYR A 74 2.60 -11.74 23.60
C TYR A 74 2.34 -12.26 25.00
N TYR A 75 2.50 -13.55 25.22
CA TYR A 75 2.52 -14.12 26.56
C TYR A 75 3.95 -14.01 27.13
N GLN A 76 4.07 -13.52 28.36
CA GLN A 76 5.35 -13.34 29.05
C GLN A 76 5.37 -14.11 30.37
N GLU A 77 5.74 -15.39 30.27
CA GLU A 77 6.20 -16.26 31.36
C GLU A 77 7.26 -17.21 30.80
N SER A 78 7.98 -17.92 31.67
CA SER A 78 8.78 -19.06 31.24
C SER A 78 7.86 -20.08 30.60
N VAL A 79 7.98 -20.24 29.28
CA VAL A 79 7.34 -21.32 28.53
C VAL A 79 7.74 -22.63 29.19
N LEU A 80 6.75 -23.46 29.52
CA LEU A 80 6.96 -24.75 30.18
C LEU A 80 7.10 -25.84 29.12
N GLY A 81 8.07 -26.74 29.26
CA GLY A 81 8.30 -27.84 28.32
C GLY A 81 9.78 -28.12 28.04
N ASP A 82 10.60 -27.07 28.09
CA ASP A 82 11.99 -27.05 27.66
C ASP A 82 13.00 -27.18 28.81
N GLU A 83 12.54 -27.40 30.04
CA GLU A 83 13.39 -27.39 31.24
C GLU A 83 14.49 -28.46 31.23
N ALA A 84 14.35 -29.51 30.40
CA ALA A 84 15.37 -30.54 30.20
C ALA A 84 16.51 -30.10 29.26
N ALA A 85 16.30 -29.06 28.44
CA ALA A 85 17.36 -28.46 27.62
C ALA A 85 18.31 -27.64 28.49
N THR A 86 19.57 -27.45 28.04
CA THR A 86 20.57 -26.70 28.81
C THR A 86 21.21 -25.62 27.96
N ARG A 87 21.37 -24.41 28.52
CA ARG A 87 21.99 -23.27 27.81
C ARG A 87 23.42 -23.59 27.37
N THR A 88 24.13 -24.36 28.19
CA THR A 88 25.49 -24.85 27.90
C THR A 88 25.58 -25.68 26.62
N PHE A 89 24.47 -26.28 26.18
CA PHE A 89 24.39 -27.05 24.93
C PHE A 89 23.80 -26.27 23.76
N GLY A 90 23.57 -24.97 23.92
CA GLY A 90 23.05 -24.10 22.86
C GLY A 90 21.53 -23.86 22.92
N ALA A 91 20.79 -24.55 23.79
CA ALA A 91 19.33 -24.45 23.93
C ALA A 91 18.60 -24.62 22.58
N ASN A 92 17.53 -23.87 22.31
CA ASN A 92 16.82 -23.91 21.03
C ASN A 92 17.77 -23.71 19.84
N VAL A 93 17.61 -24.52 18.81
CA VAL A 93 18.50 -24.52 17.63
C VAL A 93 18.46 -23.23 16.80
N VAL A 94 17.41 -22.43 16.95
CA VAL A 94 17.24 -21.14 16.25
C VAL A 94 17.41 -19.97 17.20
N THR A 95 16.71 -19.97 18.33
CA THR A 95 16.62 -18.80 19.20
C THR A 95 17.67 -18.79 20.32
N HIS A 96 18.34 -19.92 20.54
CA HIS A 96 19.25 -20.15 21.67
C HIS A 96 18.62 -19.82 23.04
N GLN A 97 17.28 -19.93 23.14
CA GLN A 97 16.53 -19.79 24.38
C GLN A 97 16.01 -21.15 24.86
N ILE A 98 15.88 -21.28 26.18
CA ILE A 98 15.11 -22.38 26.81
C ILE A 98 13.67 -21.90 27.09
N THR A 99 13.52 -20.60 27.32
CA THR A 99 12.26 -19.98 27.70
C THR A 99 12.20 -18.60 27.07
N GLY A 100 11.07 -18.20 26.48
CA GLY A 100 10.95 -16.89 25.85
C GLY A 100 9.52 -16.39 25.68
N LYS A 101 9.33 -15.33 24.89
CA LYS A 101 8.00 -14.79 24.62
C LYS A 101 7.25 -15.70 23.64
N THR A 102 5.93 -15.79 23.81
CA THR A 102 5.05 -16.50 22.87
C THR A 102 4.22 -15.51 22.07
N TYR A 103 4.39 -15.52 20.75
CA TYR A 103 3.70 -14.60 19.83
C TYR A 103 2.64 -15.32 19.00
N PHE A 104 1.56 -14.60 18.68
CA PHE A 104 0.56 -15.05 17.71
C PHE A 104 1.10 -14.91 16.29
N GLN A 105 0.93 -15.98 15.50
CA GLN A 105 1.27 -16.06 14.07
C GLN A 105 0.04 -16.11 13.17
N ALA A 106 -1.15 -16.21 13.76
CA ALA A 106 -2.42 -16.05 13.08
C ALA A 106 -3.33 -15.08 13.84
N TRP A 107 -4.32 -14.55 13.13
CA TRP A 107 -5.28 -13.59 13.64
C TRP A 107 -6.51 -13.55 12.75
N CYS A 108 -7.57 -12.87 13.19
CA CYS A 108 -8.71 -12.56 12.35
C CYS A 108 -8.32 -11.54 11.27
N MET A 109 -8.65 -11.81 10.00
CA MET A 109 -8.35 -10.88 8.90
C MET A 109 -9.41 -9.76 8.76
N ASP A 110 -10.59 -9.96 9.33
CA ASP A 110 -11.75 -9.08 9.14
C ASP A 110 -11.93 -8.06 10.27
N VAL A 111 -11.47 -8.40 11.49
CA VAL A 111 -11.69 -7.59 12.69
C VAL A 111 -10.37 -6.99 13.18
N LYS A 112 -10.38 -5.66 13.37
CA LYS A 112 -9.23 -4.89 13.85
C LYS A 112 -9.59 -4.07 15.09
N PHE A 113 -8.71 -4.07 16.09
CA PHE A 113 -8.70 -3.12 17.20
C PHE A 113 -7.44 -2.27 17.10
N GLU A 114 -7.56 -0.96 17.27
CA GLU A 114 -6.42 -0.02 17.21
C GLU A 114 -5.61 -0.15 15.89
N GLY A 115 -6.30 -0.45 14.79
CA GLY A 115 -5.70 -0.64 13.47
C GLY A 115 -4.98 -1.98 13.27
N LYS A 116 -4.94 -2.84 14.29
CA LYS A 116 -4.30 -4.16 14.26
C LYS A 116 -5.33 -5.27 14.28
N ASN A 117 -5.05 -6.35 13.57
CA ASN A 117 -5.90 -7.53 13.56
C ASN A 117 -5.99 -8.14 14.97
N VAL A 118 -7.13 -8.72 15.31
CA VAL A 118 -7.35 -9.32 16.63
C VAL A 118 -6.94 -10.78 16.65
N CYS A 119 -6.23 -11.18 17.71
CA CYS A 119 -5.88 -12.58 17.94
C CYS A 119 -7.01 -13.32 18.66
N ARG A 120 -7.18 -14.59 18.35
CA ARG A 120 -8.26 -15.47 18.86
C ARG A 120 -7.66 -16.66 19.61
N HIS A 121 -8.48 -17.34 20.40
CA HIS A 121 -8.02 -18.44 21.25
C HIS A 121 -7.44 -19.66 20.50
N PHE A 122 -7.84 -19.87 19.24
CA PHE A 122 -7.34 -20.95 18.37
C PHE A 122 -6.23 -20.51 17.42
N ASP A 123 -5.86 -19.23 17.41
CA ASP A 123 -4.83 -18.77 16.50
C ASP A 123 -3.47 -19.38 16.85
N ILE A 124 -2.73 -19.72 15.80
CA ILE A 124 -1.40 -20.35 15.91
C ILE A 124 -0.47 -19.39 16.64
N THR A 125 0.37 -19.97 17.50
CA THR A 125 1.38 -19.25 18.27
C THR A 125 2.74 -19.93 18.09
N THR A 126 3.82 -19.17 18.23
CA THR A 126 5.19 -19.69 18.32
C THR A 126 5.83 -19.23 19.63
N SER A 127 6.61 -20.12 20.24
CA SER A 127 7.16 -19.98 21.59
C SER A 127 8.66 -19.64 21.56
N ASN A 128 9.24 -19.39 22.74
CA ASN A 128 10.70 -19.26 22.95
C ASN A 128 11.41 -18.18 22.12
N HIS A 129 10.74 -17.04 21.88
CA HIS A 129 11.35 -15.89 21.20
C HIS A 129 12.35 -15.14 22.09
N ALA A 130 13.55 -14.84 21.56
CA ALA A 130 14.64 -14.12 22.22
C ALA A 130 14.54 -12.57 22.18
N SER A 131 13.34 -12.01 21.91
CA SER A 131 13.12 -10.70 21.26
C SER A 131 13.38 -10.76 19.75
N GLY A 132 12.63 -9.97 18.97
CA GLY A 132 12.38 -10.16 17.52
C GLY A 132 13.58 -10.06 16.58
N GLY A 133 14.60 -10.90 16.76
CA GLY A 133 15.61 -11.21 15.76
C GLY A 133 15.01 -12.16 14.74
N THR A 134 14.26 -11.62 13.79
CA THR A 134 13.95 -12.35 12.56
C THR A 134 15.27 -12.59 11.83
N THR A 135 15.58 -13.84 11.49
CA THR A 135 16.75 -14.21 10.68
C THR A 135 16.63 -13.70 9.23
N THR A 136 15.44 -13.26 8.84
CA THR A 136 15.17 -12.57 7.59
C THR A 136 15.06 -11.09 7.91
N ALA A 137 15.99 -10.26 7.39
CA ALA A 137 15.81 -8.82 7.43
C ALA A 137 14.41 -8.48 6.86
N PRO A 138 13.64 -7.55 7.46
CA PRO A 138 12.40 -7.10 6.85
C PRO A 138 12.73 -6.52 5.48
N LEU A 139 12.54 -7.34 4.44
CA LEU A 139 12.55 -6.86 3.08
C LEU A 139 11.22 -6.13 2.93
N THR A 140 11.29 -4.82 2.72
CA THR A 140 10.17 -4.07 2.16
C THR A 140 9.65 -4.85 0.95
N SER A 141 8.34 -4.99 0.82
CA SER A 141 7.76 -5.64 -0.36
C SER A 141 8.37 -5.05 -1.63
N LEU A 142 8.51 -5.85 -2.70
CA LEU A 142 9.05 -5.38 -3.98
C LEU A 142 8.34 -4.09 -4.46
N GLU A 143 7.04 -3.97 -4.15
CA GLU A 143 6.24 -2.78 -4.39
C GLU A 143 6.74 -1.54 -3.61
N MET A 144 7.03 -1.69 -2.31
CA MET A 144 7.57 -0.61 -1.48
C MET A 144 9.00 -0.24 -1.85
N MET A 145 9.82 -1.21 -2.31
CA MET A 145 11.15 -0.93 -2.87
C MET A 145 11.04 -0.08 -4.14
N ALA A 146 10.14 -0.42 -5.07
CA ALA A 146 9.96 0.34 -6.30
C ALA A 146 9.59 1.81 -6.03
N ILE A 147 8.61 2.06 -5.14
CA ILE A 147 8.21 3.42 -4.76
C ILE A 147 9.36 4.17 -4.10
N THR A 148 10.12 3.53 -3.21
CA THR A 148 11.25 4.16 -2.52
C THR A 148 12.36 4.56 -3.50
N VAL A 149 12.68 3.70 -4.47
CA VAL A 149 13.66 4.00 -5.52
C VAL A 149 13.18 5.17 -6.40
N PHE A 150 11.90 5.18 -6.77
CA PHE A 150 11.33 6.29 -7.54
C PHE A 150 11.24 7.59 -6.73
N GLN A 151 11.03 7.50 -5.41
CA GLN A 151 11.08 8.66 -4.52
C GLN A 151 12.48 9.23 -4.46
N GLN A 152 13.51 8.40 -4.25
CA GLN A 152 14.91 8.85 -4.25
C GLN A 152 15.28 9.53 -5.57
N LYS A 153 14.79 8.98 -6.69
CA LYS A 153 14.98 9.59 -8.01
C LYS A 153 14.29 10.95 -8.11
N LEU A 154 13.06 11.07 -7.62
CA LEU A 154 12.35 12.35 -7.59
C LEU A 154 13.06 13.37 -6.70
N ASP A 155 13.52 12.95 -5.52
CA ASP A 155 14.28 13.77 -4.56
C ASP A 155 15.60 14.26 -5.16
N SER A 156 16.22 13.47 -6.04
CA SER A 156 17.39 13.89 -6.83
C SER A 156 17.07 14.88 -7.97
N GLY A 157 15.81 15.27 -8.12
CA GLY A 157 15.37 16.23 -9.13
C GLY A 157 15.08 15.60 -10.49
N ILE A 158 14.86 14.28 -10.55
CA ILE A 158 14.58 13.55 -11.79
C ILE A 158 13.17 12.93 -11.71
N CYS A 159 12.32 13.21 -12.69
CA CYS A 159 11.00 12.61 -12.78
C CYS A 159 11.13 11.10 -13.06
N PRO A 160 10.61 10.21 -12.18
CA PRO A 160 10.77 8.77 -12.36
C PRO A 160 10.06 8.25 -13.61
N CYS A 161 8.99 8.94 -14.05
CA CYS A 161 8.22 8.56 -15.24
C CYS A 161 9.00 8.77 -16.53
N CYS A 162 9.51 9.98 -16.78
CA CYS A 162 10.11 10.35 -18.07
C CYS A 162 11.63 10.44 -18.06
N ASP A 163 12.28 10.32 -16.90
CA ASP A 163 13.73 10.45 -16.74
C ASP A 163 14.28 11.87 -17.08
N GLU A 164 13.39 12.85 -17.26
CA GLU A 164 13.73 14.27 -17.40
C GLU A 164 13.74 14.96 -16.01
N ALA A 165 14.10 16.25 -15.97
CA ALA A 165 14.04 17.03 -14.74
C ALA A 165 12.65 17.01 -14.09
N ALA A 166 12.61 16.87 -12.76
CA ALA A 166 11.40 16.88 -11.96
C ALA A 166 10.58 18.13 -12.25
N HIS A 167 9.31 17.92 -12.54
CA HIS A 167 8.42 18.95 -13.04
C HIS A 167 8.03 19.93 -11.94
N GLU A 168 7.71 21.16 -12.30
CA GLU A 168 7.29 22.18 -11.32
C GLU A 168 6.10 21.70 -10.47
N TRP A 169 5.14 20.98 -11.07
CA TRP A 169 3.96 20.46 -10.37
C TRP A 169 4.24 19.24 -9.47
N GLN A 170 5.47 18.70 -9.48
CA GLN A 170 5.92 17.63 -8.60
C GLN A 170 6.68 18.17 -7.37
N LYS A 171 6.90 19.48 -7.31
CA LYS A 171 7.59 20.18 -6.23
C LYS A 171 6.56 20.83 -5.31
N ASP A 172 6.72 20.68 -4.01
CA ASP A 172 6.02 21.51 -3.03
C ASP A 172 6.36 22.99 -3.30
N PRO A 173 5.38 23.92 -3.24
CA PRO A 173 5.63 25.37 -3.26
C PRO A 173 6.71 25.85 -2.28
N LYS A 174 7.00 25.09 -1.21
CA LYS A 174 8.07 25.34 -0.23
C LYS A 174 9.46 24.86 -0.67
N GLY A 175 9.59 24.21 -1.83
CA GLY A 175 10.85 23.78 -2.44
C GLY A 175 11.21 22.30 -2.28
N GLY A 176 10.49 21.53 -1.47
CA GLY A 176 10.65 20.07 -1.38
C GLY A 176 10.00 19.33 -2.54
N MET A 177 10.24 18.02 -2.67
CA MET A 177 9.48 17.15 -3.59
C MET A 177 8.26 16.58 -2.88
N PHE A 178 7.15 16.38 -3.61
CA PHE A 178 6.02 15.63 -3.06
C PHE A 178 6.41 14.16 -2.84
N LYS A 179 5.77 13.52 -1.87
CA LYS A 179 5.90 12.07 -1.67
C LYS A 179 5.14 11.33 -2.76
N LEU A 180 5.72 10.29 -3.32
CA LEU A 180 5.08 9.39 -4.25
C LEU A 180 4.24 8.38 -3.48
N VAL A 181 2.99 8.24 -3.90
CA VAL A 181 2.02 7.31 -3.33
C VAL A 181 1.29 6.60 -4.46
N THR A 182 0.72 5.45 -4.14
CA THR A 182 -0.17 4.72 -5.05
C THR A 182 -1.51 5.46 -5.20
N GLU A 183 -2.21 5.19 -6.31
CA GLU A 183 -3.51 5.82 -6.63
C GLU A 183 -4.54 5.69 -5.50
N ASP A 184 -4.69 4.51 -4.92
CA ASP A 184 -5.62 4.24 -3.80
C ASP A 184 -5.28 5.09 -2.57
N ARG A 185 -4.00 5.22 -2.23
CA ARG A 185 -3.54 6.02 -1.10
C ARG A 185 -3.78 7.50 -1.37
N PHE A 186 -3.54 7.95 -2.59
CA PHE A 186 -3.83 9.32 -3.01
C PHE A 186 -5.34 9.62 -2.90
N LEU A 187 -6.19 8.80 -3.53
CA LEU A 187 -7.64 9.01 -3.55
C LEU A 187 -8.24 8.91 -2.15
N SER A 188 -7.89 7.88 -1.37
CA SER A 188 -8.40 7.71 0.00
C SER A 188 -8.01 8.87 0.92
N LYS A 189 -6.77 9.37 0.83
CA LYS A 189 -6.34 10.54 1.61
C LYS A 189 -7.09 11.80 1.18
N ARG A 190 -7.29 11.99 -0.12
CA ARG A 190 -7.97 13.17 -0.66
C ARG A 190 -9.44 13.22 -0.24
N VAL A 191 -10.16 12.10 -0.39
CA VAL A 191 -11.56 12.01 0.04
C VAL A 191 -11.68 12.00 1.57
N GLY A 192 -10.70 11.44 2.27
CA GLY A 192 -10.61 11.48 3.73
C GLY A 192 -10.45 12.89 4.29
N ALA A 193 -9.85 13.81 3.53
CA ALA A 193 -9.74 15.22 3.90
C ALA A 193 -11.06 16.02 3.77
N ILE A 194 -12.08 15.45 3.12
CA ILE A 194 -13.41 16.05 3.07
C ILE A 194 -14.10 15.88 4.44
N PRO A 195 -14.65 16.95 5.03
CA PRO A 195 -15.39 16.87 6.30
C PRO A 195 -16.56 15.90 6.22
N ASP A 196 -16.85 15.18 7.31
CA ASP A 196 -18.00 14.25 7.39
C ASP A 196 -19.36 14.95 7.24
N SER A 197 -19.40 16.27 7.49
CA SER A 197 -20.59 17.11 7.25
C SER A 197 -20.90 17.35 5.77
N SER A 198 -19.96 17.06 4.86
CA SER A 198 -20.20 17.21 3.42
C SER A 198 -21.08 16.09 2.90
N SER A 199 -22.26 16.44 2.37
CA SER A 199 -23.18 15.50 1.72
C SER A 199 -22.55 14.77 0.52
N MET A 200 -21.49 15.33 -0.06
CA MET A 200 -20.80 14.76 -1.22
C MET A 200 -19.72 13.73 -0.84
N LYS A 201 -19.32 13.63 0.44
CA LYS A 201 -18.22 12.73 0.85
C LYS A 201 -18.49 11.28 0.47
N GLY A 202 -19.69 10.77 0.76
CA GLY A 202 -20.07 9.39 0.41
C GLY A 202 -20.01 9.12 -1.08
N ALA A 203 -20.50 10.05 -1.91
CA ALA A 203 -20.44 9.94 -3.36
C ALA A 203 -18.99 9.93 -3.88
N LEU A 204 -18.11 10.76 -3.33
CA LEU A 204 -16.69 10.80 -3.68
C LEU A 204 -15.94 9.52 -3.26
N VAL A 205 -16.25 8.95 -2.09
CA VAL A 205 -15.70 7.65 -1.66
C VAL A 205 -16.10 6.56 -2.65
N ASN A 206 -17.39 6.50 -3.02
CA ASN A 206 -17.89 5.52 -3.96
C ASN A 206 -17.25 5.68 -5.36
N ALA A 207 -17.14 6.92 -5.86
CA ALA A 207 -16.48 7.20 -7.12
C ALA A 207 -14.99 6.83 -7.13
N ALA A 208 -14.27 7.08 -6.03
CA ALA A 208 -12.87 6.65 -5.88
C ALA A 208 -12.74 5.12 -5.91
N ASN A 209 -13.59 4.41 -5.17
CA ASN A 209 -13.59 2.96 -5.12
C ASN A 209 -13.96 2.33 -6.48
N ASP A 210 -14.97 2.88 -7.16
CA ASP A 210 -15.37 2.45 -8.50
C ASP A 210 -14.25 2.65 -9.52
N LEU A 211 -13.57 3.80 -9.51
CA LEU A 211 -12.41 4.05 -10.37
C LEU A 211 -11.28 3.03 -10.13
N LEU A 212 -10.95 2.76 -8.87
CA LEU A 212 -9.94 1.77 -8.50
C LEU A 212 -10.33 0.37 -8.98
N ALA A 213 -11.60 -0.02 -8.81
CA ALA A 213 -12.12 -1.31 -9.25
C ALA A 213 -12.06 -1.45 -10.78
N LYS A 214 -12.48 -0.43 -11.54
CA LYS A 214 -12.42 -0.41 -13.00
C LYS A 214 -10.98 -0.54 -13.51
N LYS A 215 -10.03 0.22 -12.93
CA LYS A 215 -8.61 0.11 -13.29
C LYS A 215 -8.00 -1.24 -12.90
N ALA A 216 -8.44 -1.85 -11.81
CA ALA A 216 -8.02 -3.20 -11.43
C ALA A 216 -8.54 -4.26 -12.41
N ALA A 217 -9.81 -4.18 -12.80
CA ALA A 217 -10.42 -5.05 -13.81
C ALA A 217 -9.69 -4.93 -15.16
N ALA A 218 -9.41 -3.71 -15.63
CA ALA A 218 -8.68 -3.49 -16.87
C ALA A 218 -7.26 -4.09 -16.85
N ARG A 219 -6.54 -4.00 -15.72
CA ARG A 219 -5.23 -4.66 -15.57
C ARG A 219 -5.35 -6.18 -15.60
N ALA A 220 -6.37 -6.75 -14.96
CA ALA A 220 -6.63 -8.19 -15.02
C ALA A 220 -6.99 -8.65 -16.44
N ALA A 221 -7.84 -7.90 -17.14
CA ALA A 221 -8.20 -8.15 -18.53
C ALA A 221 -6.99 -8.05 -19.46
N ALA A 222 -6.11 -7.07 -19.24
CA ALA A 222 -4.86 -6.92 -20.00
C ALA A 222 -3.91 -8.11 -19.83
N LYS A 223 -3.89 -8.75 -18.65
CA LYS A 223 -3.12 -9.98 -18.40
C LYS A 223 -3.69 -11.18 -19.18
N ALA A 224 -5.00 -11.22 -19.37
CA ALA A 224 -5.67 -12.28 -20.13
C ALA A 224 -5.59 -12.06 -21.65
N ASN A 225 -5.73 -10.82 -22.12
CA ASN A 225 -5.67 -10.46 -23.54
C ASN A 225 -4.93 -9.12 -23.75
N PRO A 226 -3.59 -9.15 -23.89
CA PRO A 226 -2.79 -7.94 -24.08
C PRO A 226 -3.14 -7.12 -25.33
N ALA A 227 -3.66 -7.77 -26.38
CA ALA A 227 -3.98 -7.12 -27.65
C ALA A 227 -5.23 -6.22 -27.56
N ALA A 228 -6.13 -6.49 -26.62
CA ALA A 228 -7.34 -5.70 -26.36
C ALA A 228 -7.22 -4.82 -25.10
N ALA A 229 -6.03 -4.75 -24.50
CA ALA A 229 -5.80 -4.04 -23.25
C ALA A 229 -6.09 -2.53 -23.38
N CYS A 230 -6.72 -1.97 -22.35
CA CYS A 230 -6.93 -0.53 -22.25
C CYS A 230 -5.58 0.20 -22.12
N ASN A 231 -5.23 0.99 -23.13
CA ASN A 231 -4.01 1.78 -23.14
C ASN A 231 -4.05 2.96 -22.16
N ASN A 232 -5.22 3.34 -21.62
CA ASN A 232 -5.37 4.42 -20.63
C ASN A 232 -5.07 3.98 -19.19
N VAL A 233 -4.55 2.77 -18.99
CA VAL A 233 -4.12 2.26 -17.68
C VAL A 233 -2.66 1.85 -17.75
N HIS A 234 -1.93 2.05 -16.65
CA HIS A 234 -0.58 1.55 -16.51
C HIS A 234 -0.62 0.05 -16.18
N PRO A 235 0.26 -0.77 -16.78
CA PRO A 235 0.32 -2.22 -16.53
C PRO A 235 0.32 -2.57 -15.04
N GLU A 236 1.15 -1.88 -14.26
CA GLU A 236 1.24 -2.06 -12.81
C GLU A 236 1.00 -0.75 -12.06
N ARG A 237 0.49 -0.86 -10.83
CA ARG A 237 0.18 0.32 -9.98
C ARG A 237 1.41 1.02 -9.43
N THR A 238 2.54 0.33 -9.46
CA THR A 238 3.85 0.79 -9.00
C THR A 238 4.76 1.21 -10.13
N ASP A 239 4.27 1.18 -11.38
CA ASP A 239 5.01 1.72 -12.52
C ASP A 239 5.37 3.20 -12.26
N PRO A 240 6.53 3.68 -12.73
CA PRO A 240 7.01 5.01 -12.40
C PRO A 240 6.08 6.15 -12.85
N CYS A 241 5.28 5.92 -13.89
CA CYS A 241 4.28 6.86 -14.37
C CYS A 241 2.90 6.68 -13.69
N ALA A 242 2.68 5.56 -12.98
CA ALA A 242 1.44 5.25 -12.27
C ALA A 242 1.38 5.84 -10.87
N LEU A 243 2.51 6.31 -10.34
CA LEU A 243 2.59 6.91 -9.02
C LEU A 243 2.05 8.35 -9.03
N TYR A 244 1.36 8.68 -7.94
CA TYR A 244 0.75 9.98 -7.69
C TYR A 244 1.63 10.78 -6.75
N CYS A 245 1.67 12.08 -6.94
CA CYS A 245 2.23 12.98 -5.94
C CYS A 245 1.22 13.18 -4.81
N ASP A 246 1.63 12.98 -3.56
CA ASP A 246 0.86 13.24 -2.34
C ASP A 246 0.74 14.75 -2.12
N ILE A 247 -0.03 15.39 -2.99
CA ILE A 247 -0.29 16.81 -3.01
C ILE A 247 -1.31 17.11 -1.88
N PRO A 248 -1.00 17.98 -0.91
CA PRO A 248 -1.97 18.43 0.07
C PRO A 248 -3.17 19.16 -0.59
N ALA A 249 -4.36 19.07 0.01
CA ALA A 249 -5.48 19.91 -0.40
C ALA A 249 -5.12 21.39 -0.21
N GLY A 250 -5.53 22.26 -1.13
CA GLY A 250 -5.26 23.70 -1.08
C GLY A 250 -3.89 24.12 -1.62
N THR A 251 -3.09 23.17 -2.11
CA THR A 251 -1.76 23.48 -2.64
C THR A 251 -1.85 24.42 -3.84
N ARG A 252 -1.25 25.60 -3.72
CA ARG A 252 -1.09 26.58 -4.81
C ARG A 252 0.34 27.10 -4.89
N TYR A 253 0.81 27.29 -6.11
CA TYR A 253 2.04 28.02 -6.40
C TYR A 253 1.77 29.53 -6.32
N PRO A 254 2.73 30.33 -5.82
CA PRO A 254 2.58 31.76 -5.73
C PRO A 254 2.28 32.37 -7.11
N PRO A 255 1.42 33.41 -7.17
CA PRO A 255 1.11 34.10 -8.42
C PRO A 255 2.34 34.83 -8.95
N ALA A 256 2.39 35.03 -10.28
CA ALA A 256 3.46 35.80 -10.92
C ALA A 256 3.37 37.30 -10.60
N THR A 257 2.19 37.80 -10.21
CA THR A 257 1.92 39.20 -9.87
C THR A 257 1.33 39.32 -8.46
N PRO A 258 1.65 40.40 -7.71
CA PRO A 258 1.01 40.68 -6.43
C PRO A 258 -0.51 40.77 -6.57
N GLY A 259 -1.26 40.10 -5.68
CA GLY A 259 -2.74 40.09 -5.68
C GLY A 259 -3.40 39.07 -6.63
N GLY A 260 -2.64 38.32 -7.43
CA GLY A 260 -3.19 37.24 -8.27
C GLY A 260 -3.56 35.98 -7.47
N LYS A 261 -4.50 35.17 -7.97
CA LYS A 261 -4.73 33.83 -7.42
C LYS A 261 -3.58 32.91 -7.83
N GLY A 262 -2.98 32.23 -6.86
CA GLY A 262 -1.95 31.21 -7.13
C GLY A 262 -2.49 30.07 -8.00
N LYS A 263 -1.62 29.36 -8.71
CA LYS A 263 -2.02 28.27 -9.62
C LYS A 263 -1.99 26.93 -8.90
N THR A 264 -2.91 26.03 -9.22
CA THR A 264 -2.86 24.65 -8.70
C THR A 264 -1.79 23.81 -9.45
N PRO A 265 -1.32 22.68 -8.88
CA PRO A 265 -0.47 21.73 -9.60
C PRO A 265 -1.03 21.28 -10.95
N ALA A 266 -2.34 21.01 -11.03
CA ALA A 266 -2.98 20.63 -12.28
C ALA A 266 -2.97 21.76 -13.34
N GLN A 267 -3.10 23.01 -12.91
CA GLN A 267 -2.98 24.17 -13.80
C GLN A 267 -1.54 24.33 -14.31
N LYS A 268 -0.54 24.21 -13.42
CA LYS A 268 0.89 24.23 -13.80
C LYS A 268 1.25 23.13 -14.80
N CYS A 269 0.75 21.91 -14.57
CA CYS A 269 0.91 20.81 -15.51
C CYS A 269 0.27 21.14 -16.87
N SER A 270 -0.95 21.69 -16.87
CA SER A 270 -1.65 22.06 -18.10
C SER A 270 -0.93 23.13 -18.92
N GLU A 271 -0.32 24.12 -18.28
CA GLU A 271 0.47 25.16 -18.95
C GLU A 271 1.77 24.64 -19.57
N ASN A 272 2.32 23.56 -19.01
CA ASN A 272 3.50 22.90 -19.53
C ASN A 272 3.17 21.89 -20.64
N PHE A 273 1.91 21.44 -20.74
CA PHE A 273 1.43 20.56 -21.81
C PHE A 273 1.25 21.31 -23.15
N ARG A 274 2.35 21.86 -23.65
CA ARG A 274 2.44 22.64 -24.89
C ARG A 274 2.42 21.75 -26.12
N GLU A 275 2.29 22.38 -27.29
CA GLU A 275 2.26 21.71 -28.59
C GLU A 275 3.44 20.75 -28.82
N ALA A 276 4.63 21.07 -28.31
CA ALA A 276 5.80 20.19 -28.39
C ALA A 276 5.59 18.84 -27.68
N LYS A 277 5.05 18.85 -26.45
CA LYS A 277 4.76 17.62 -25.70
C LYS A 277 3.59 16.85 -26.33
N ARG A 278 2.56 17.56 -26.81
CA ARG A 278 1.46 16.94 -27.60
C ARG A 278 2.01 16.20 -28.82
N LYS A 279 2.86 16.85 -29.61
CA LYS A 279 3.50 16.26 -30.80
C LYS A 279 4.39 15.06 -30.45
N GLN A 280 5.09 15.12 -29.32
CA GLN A 280 5.88 14.01 -28.80
C GLN A 280 4.97 12.79 -28.51
N THR A 281 3.83 13.01 -27.86
CA THR A 281 2.83 11.96 -27.61
C THR A 281 2.30 11.36 -28.91
N MET A 282 1.90 12.18 -29.88
CA MET A 282 1.37 11.66 -31.15
C MET A 282 2.40 10.79 -31.86
N ARG A 283 3.64 11.28 -32.00
CA ARG A 283 4.73 10.54 -32.66
C ARG A 283 5.04 9.21 -32.00
N TYR A 284 5.05 9.19 -30.66
CA TYR A 284 5.27 7.96 -29.91
C TYR A 284 4.18 6.92 -30.19
N TRP A 285 2.91 7.33 -30.16
CA TRP A 285 1.79 6.44 -30.41
C TRP A 285 1.66 6.01 -31.87
N GLU A 286 1.94 6.90 -32.84
CA GLU A 286 2.02 6.53 -34.25
C GLU A 286 3.11 5.47 -34.46
N GLY A 287 4.30 5.68 -33.90
CA GLY A 287 5.37 4.68 -33.94
C GLY A 287 4.97 3.34 -33.32
N LYS A 288 4.28 3.38 -32.17
CA LYS A 288 3.81 2.17 -31.48
C LYS A 288 2.72 1.42 -32.28
N LEU A 289 1.74 2.13 -32.82
CA LEU A 289 0.61 1.52 -33.54
C LEU A 289 0.94 1.09 -34.97
N ASN A 290 1.93 1.74 -35.58
CA ASN A 290 2.37 1.48 -36.96
C ASN A 290 3.55 0.52 -37.02
N ALA A 291 4.13 0.13 -35.87
CA ALA A 291 5.20 -0.85 -35.80
C ALA A 291 4.81 -2.15 -36.53
N GLY A 292 5.62 -2.54 -37.52
CA GLY A 292 5.39 -3.76 -38.31
C GLY A 292 4.28 -3.66 -39.37
N LYS A 293 3.68 -2.48 -39.59
CA LYS A 293 2.63 -2.28 -40.61
C LYS A 293 3.16 -1.56 -41.86
N PRO A 294 2.61 -1.86 -43.05
CA PRO A 294 2.96 -1.15 -44.27
C PRO A 294 2.40 0.29 -44.27
N PRO A 295 3.00 1.24 -45.03
CA PRO A 295 2.65 2.66 -44.97
C PRO A 295 1.19 3.01 -45.25
N ASP A 296 0.51 2.22 -46.07
CA ASP A 296 -0.91 2.35 -46.42
C ASP A 296 -1.85 2.04 -45.23
N GLN A 297 -1.33 1.36 -44.19
CA GLN A 297 -2.06 1.02 -42.96
C GLN A 297 -1.62 1.87 -41.76
N HIS A 298 -0.79 2.90 -41.98
CA HIS A 298 -0.30 3.76 -40.90
C HIS A 298 -1.42 4.66 -40.37
N VAL A 299 -1.64 4.58 -39.06
CA VAL A 299 -2.48 5.52 -38.33
C VAL A 299 -1.72 6.83 -38.16
N LYS A 300 -2.38 7.94 -38.45
CA LYS A 300 -1.89 9.30 -38.16
C LYS A 300 -2.93 10.05 -37.38
N PHE A 301 -2.51 10.76 -36.34
CA PHE A 301 -3.44 11.50 -35.51
C PHE A 301 -3.57 12.97 -35.96
N GLY A 302 -4.76 13.53 -35.77
CA GLY A 302 -5.01 14.95 -36.05
C GLY A 302 -4.31 15.88 -35.05
N LYS A 303 -4.00 17.12 -35.47
CA LYS A 303 -3.41 18.15 -34.59
C LYS A 303 -4.29 18.47 -33.37
N LYS A 304 -5.61 18.34 -33.53
CA LYS A 304 -6.64 18.61 -32.51
C LYS A 304 -7.06 17.36 -31.71
N GLU A 305 -6.38 16.23 -31.90
CA GLU A 305 -6.71 14.98 -31.18
C GLU A 305 -6.69 15.19 -29.66
N LYS A 306 -7.74 14.71 -28.97
CA LYS A 306 -7.80 14.76 -27.51
C LYS A 306 -6.74 13.80 -26.95
N ILE A 307 -6.03 14.24 -25.91
CA ILE A 307 -4.99 13.45 -25.25
C ILE A 307 -5.35 13.35 -23.78
N ASN A 308 -5.47 12.11 -23.32
CA ASN A 308 -5.82 11.78 -21.94
C ASN A 308 -4.56 11.43 -21.16
N HIS A 309 -4.64 11.60 -19.84
CA HIS A 309 -3.56 11.26 -18.91
C HIS A 309 -3.96 10.03 -18.11
N LYS A 310 -3.14 8.98 -18.14
CA LYS A 310 -3.39 7.74 -17.37
C LYS A 310 -3.34 7.99 -15.86
N THR A 311 -2.31 8.73 -15.45
CA THR A 311 -2.20 9.38 -14.14
C THR A 311 -2.54 10.84 -14.34
N PRO A 312 -3.64 11.35 -13.78
CA PRO A 312 -4.15 12.65 -14.12
C PRO A 312 -3.27 13.78 -13.61
N LYS A 313 -3.46 14.96 -14.19
CA LYS A 313 -2.74 16.19 -13.79
C LYS A 313 -3.05 16.55 -12.34
N PHE A 314 -4.26 16.24 -11.89
CA PHE A 314 -4.69 16.35 -10.49
C PHE A 314 -3.79 15.56 -9.53
N GLY A 315 -3.29 14.39 -9.97
CA GLY A 315 -2.36 13.54 -9.22
C GLY A 315 -0.88 13.84 -9.44
N GLY A 316 -0.54 14.95 -10.11
CA GLY A 316 0.84 15.28 -10.45
C GLY A 316 1.44 14.46 -11.61
N GLY A 317 0.58 13.88 -12.45
CA GLY A 317 1.00 13.06 -13.59
C GLY A 317 1.97 13.78 -14.54
N CYS A 318 2.93 13.02 -15.07
CA CYS A 318 3.87 13.51 -16.08
C CYS A 318 3.16 13.74 -17.42
N SER A 319 3.62 14.72 -18.19
CA SER A 319 3.10 15.04 -19.53
C SER A 319 3.80 14.29 -20.67
N SER A 320 4.57 13.23 -20.36
CA SER A 320 5.30 12.44 -21.34
C SER A 320 4.42 11.40 -22.04
N PRO A 321 4.84 10.88 -23.20
CA PRO A 321 4.12 9.82 -23.90
C PRO A 321 3.90 8.54 -23.08
N LYS A 322 4.72 8.30 -22.04
CA LYS A 322 4.56 7.16 -21.12
C LYS A 322 3.30 7.29 -20.23
N ASN A 323 2.83 8.51 -19.98
CA ASN A 323 1.63 8.78 -19.17
C ASN A 323 0.45 9.39 -19.96
N THR A 324 0.64 9.72 -21.23
CA THR A 324 -0.41 10.32 -22.06
C THR A 324 -0.78 9.44 -23.24
N VAL A 325 -2.07 9.36 -23.56
CA VAL A 325 -2.60 8.54 -24.66
C VAL A 325 -3.60 9.35 -25.51
N PRO A 326 -3.50 9.33 -26.85
CA PRO A 326 -4.54 9.87 -27.72
C PRO A 326 -5.87 9.16 -27.49
N GLU A 327 -6.99 9.88 -27.54
CA GLU A 327 -8.34 9.34 -27.32
C GLU A 327 -8.62 8.14 -28.23
N SER A 328 -8.34 8.28 -29.53
CA SER A 328 -8.49 7.20 -30.52
C SER A 328 -7.53 6.01 -30.33
N ALA A 329 -6.49 6.16 -29.51
CA ALA A 329 -5.51 5.11 -29.22
C ALA A 329 -5.74 4.40 -27.88
N MET A 330 -6.74 4.81 -27.10
CA MET A 330 -7.04 4.19 -25.80
C MET A 330 -7.40 2.70 -25.95
N GLY A 331 -8.16 2.33 -26.99
CA GLY A 331 -8.58 0.95 -27.26
C GLY A 331 -9.48 0.34 -26.17
N GLY A 332 -10.05 -0.84 -26.41
CA GLY A 332 -10.83 -1.62 -25.43
C GLY A 332 -12.17 -1.00 -24.99
N PRO A 333 -13.23 -1.80 -24.73
CA PRO A 333 -14.53 -1.27 -24.33
C PRO A 333 -14.51 -0.58 -22.95
N GLU A 334 -13.64 -1.04 -22.05
CA GLU A 334 -13.57 -0.56 -20.65
C GLU A 334 -12.84 0.79 -20.50
N CYS A 335 -12.15 1.24 -21.54
CA CYS A 335 -11.21 2.34 -21.45
C CYS A 335 -11.90 3.71 -21.45
N ALA A 336 -13.03 3.82 -22.16
CA ALA A 336 -13.90 4.99 -22.13
C ALA A 336 -14.58 5.16 -20.76
N ASP A 337 -14.99 4.06 -20.14
CA ASP A 337 -15.57 4.06 -18.79
C ASP A 337 -14.56 4.52 -17.74
N ILE A 338 -13.31 4.05 -17.84
CA ILE A 338 -12.22 4.47 -16.94
C ILE A 338 -11.91 5.96 -17.11
N GLU A 339 -11.81 6.45 -18.35
CA GLU A 339 -11.59 7.87 -18.63
C GLU A 339 -12.73 8.74 -18.10
N THR A 340 -13.97 8.28 -18.27
CA THR A 340 -15.17 8.97 -17.77
C THR A 340 -15.19 9.00 -16.25
N ALA A 341 -14.94 7.87 -15.59
CA ALA A 341 -14.89 7.78 -14.13
C ALA A 341 -13.78 8.67 -13.56
N GLN A 342 -12.60 8.67 -14.19
CA GLN A 342 -11.48 9.52 -13.79
C GLN A 342 -11.80 11.01 -13.95
N THR A 343 -12.31 11.42 -15.12
CA THR A 343 -12.69 12.82 -15.40
C THR A 343 -13.77 13.31 -14.45
N THR A 344 -14.78 12.46 -14.17
CA THR A 344 -15.88 12.77 -13.26
C THR A 344 -15.36 12.97 -11.84
N PHE A 345 -14.51 12.04 -11.37
CA PHE A 345 -13.90 12.15 -10.05
C PHE A 345 -13.08 13.44 -9.93
N GLU A 346 -12.20 13.74 -10.89
CA GLU A 346 -11.38 14.96 -10.87
C GLU A 346 -12.23 16.24 -10.83
N THR A 347 -13.30 16.28 -11.61
CA THR A 347 -14.18 17.45 -11.73
C THR A 347 -14.97 17.67 -10.44
N GLU A 348 -15.63 16.62 -9.93
CA GLU A 348 -16.40 16.71 -8.69
C GLU A 348 -15.53 16.97 -7.48
N MET A 349 -14.37 16.29 -7.39
CA MET A 349 -13.42 16.53 -6.31
C MET A 349 -12.92 17.98 -6.32
N SER A 350 -12.51 18.49 -7.49
CA SER A 350 -12.07 19.88 -7.61
C SER A 350 -13.17 20.88 -7.24
N ARG A 351 -14.43 20.59 -7.59
CA ARG A 351 -15.60 21.42 -7.25
C ARG A 351 -15.85 21.46 -5.74
N VAL A 352 -15.79 20.30 -5.08
CA VAL A 352 -16.00 20.17 -3.63
C VAL A 352 -14.84 20.82 -2.86
N GLU A 353 -13.61 20.65 -3.31
CA GLU A 353 -12.48 21.32 -2.66
C GLU A 353 -12.59 22.85 -2.79
N GLN A 354 -13.03 23.35 -3.95
CA GLN A 354 -13.26 24.78 -4.16
C GLN A 354 -14.35 25.33 -3.25
N SER A 355 -15.47 24.61 -3.07
CA SER A 355 -16.57 25.08 -2.22
C SER A 355 -16.20 25.08 -0.73
N LEU A 356 -15.28 24.21 -0.32
CA LEU A 356 -14.80 24.11 1.06
C LEU A 356 -13.61 25.03 1.37
N GLY A 357 -13.15 25.84 0.40
CA GLY A 357 -11.95 26.66 0.57
C GLY A 357 -10.66 25.84 0.67
N LEU A 358 -10.70 24.58 0.23
CA LEU A 358 -9.58 23.64 0.17
C LEU A 358 -8.87 23.68 -1.18
N THR A 359 -9.07 24.69 -2.02
CA THR A 359 -8.27 24.92 -3.22
C THR A 359 -7.64 26.29 -3.26
#